data_AF-A0A0B2UJ50-F1
#
_entry.id   AF-A0A0B2UJ50-F1
#
_cell.length_a   1.000
_cell.length_b   1.000
_cell.length_c   1.000
_cell.angle_alpha   90.00
_cell.angle_beta   90.00
_cell.angle_gamma   90.00
#
_symmetry.space_group_name_H-M   'P 1'
#
loop_
_entity.id
_entity.type
_entity.pdbx_description
1 polymer ?
#
loop_
_entity_poly.entity_id
_entity_poly.type
_entity_poly.pdbx_seq_one_letter_code
_entity_poly.pdbx_strand_id
1 'polypeptide(L)'
;MPTQLIQPADDDESDSDEPLLSGSGDVNRECSEDVLSAWAKVMEEWKADPDGSRPEGLADLMRNGVPDILRGEVWQYLAKVQIDPDLTQTYRLLLGKECPSEQVILRDIHRTFPAHEYFKEAGGDGQESLYRISKAYSLYDEEVSYCQGLSFLAAALLLHVCCRLSYLPNESQAETEVVCCIVDTQKI
;
A
#
# COMPACT_ATOMS: atom_id res chain seq x y z
N MET A 1 11.33 -54.07 35.16
CA MET A 1 11.54 -54.13 33.70
C MET A 1 10.22 -53.73 33.05
N PRO A 2 10.20 -52.82 32.06
CA PRO A 2 10.11 -51.38 32.33
C PRO A 2 8.80 -50.72 31.87
N THR A 3 8.56 -49.57 32.51
CA THR A 3 7.66 -48.45 32.25
C THR A 3 7.55 -48.05 30.77
N GLN A 4 6.34 -47.78 30.30
CA GLN A 4 6.13 -46.83 29.19
C GLN A 4 5.29 -45.66 29.71
N LEU A 5 6.02 -44.59 30.04
CA LEU A 5 5.51 -43.24 30.21
C LEU A 5 5.12 -42.75 28.81
N ILE A 6 3.85 -42.44 28.61
CA ILE A 6 3.40 -41.63 27.49
C ILE A 6 3.83 -40.20 27.82
N GLN A 7 4.87 -39.71 27.14
CA GLN A 7 5.25 -38.30 27.19
C GLN A 7 4.18 -37.49 26.44
N PRO A 8 3.73 -36.33 26.95
CA PRO A 8 3.01 -35.38 26.12
C PRO A 8 4.00 -34.84 25.08
N ALA A 9 3.59 -34.87 23.81
CA ALA A 9 4.29 -34.15 22.76
C ALA A 9 3.99 -32.66 22.96
N ASP A 10 4.87 -31.99 23.71
CA ASP A 10 5.06 -30.56 23.57
C ASP A 10 5.86 -30.36 22.27
N ASP A 11 5.16 -30.11 21.17
CA ASP A 11 5.73 -29.61 19.91
C ASP A 11 4.65 -28.74 19.25
N ASP A 12 4.41 -27.56 19.82
CA ASP A 12 3.66 -26.48 19.17
C ASP A 12 4.51 -25.20 19.23
N GLU A 13 5.67 -25.26 18.57
CA GLU A 13 6.59 -24.15 18.35
C GLU A 13 7.03 -24.17 16.88
N SER A 14 6.14 -23.79 15.97
CA SER A 14 6.52 -23.47 14.59
C SER A 14 5.61 -22.43 13.97
N ASP A 15 5.54 -21.27 14.62
CA ASP A 15 5.19 -20.00 13.96
C ASP A 15 6.52 -19.39 13.46
N SER A 16 7.20 -20.11 12.56
CA SER A 16 8.35 -19.55 11.85
C SER A 16 7.81 -18.58 10.80
N ASP A 17 7.60 -17.33 11.22
CA ASP A 17 7.51 -16.14 10.36
C ASP A 17 8.85 -15.99 9.61
N GLU A 18 9.19 -16.91 8.71
CA GLU A 18 10.29 -16.65 7.77
C GLU A 18 9.84 -15.50 6.85
N PRO A 19 10.55 -14.36 6.86
CA PRO A 19 10.18 -13.25 6.01
C PRO A 19 10.30 -13.71 4.56
N LEU A 20 9.18 -13.69 3.84
CA LEU A 20 9.20 -13.87 2.39
C LEU A 20 10.19 -12.85 1.82
N LEU A 21 11.23 -13.35 1.16
CA LEU A 21 12.17 -12.53 0.41
C LEU A 21 11.39 -11.86 -0.72
N SER A 22 10.88 -10.67 -0.44
CA SER A 22 10.40 -9.77 -1.48
C SER A 22 11.51 -9.62 -2.52
N GLY A 23 11.17 -9.70 -3.80
CA GLY A 23 12.10 -9.32 -4.86
C GLY A 23 12.62 -7.89 -4.64
N SER A 24 13.76 -7.55 -5.24
CA SER A 24 14.43 -6.24 -5.06
C SER A 24 13.57 -5.03 -5.49
N GLY A 25 12.39 -5.25 -6.07
CA GLY A 25 11.57 -4.22 -6.68
C GLY A 25 11.95 -3.93 -8.14
N ASP A 26 13.01 -4.56 -8.68
CA ASP A 26 13.41 -4.39 -10.08
C ASP A 26 12.48 -5.19 -11.00
N VAL A 27 11.43 -4.53 -11.49
CA VAL A 27 10.56 -5.03 -12.57
C VAL A 27 10.98 -4.44 -13.91
N ASN A 28 10.85 -5.22 -14.99
CA ASN A 28 11.23 -4.81 -16.34
C ASN A 28 10.51 -3.50 -16.73
N ARG A 29 11.28 -2.43 -16.99
CA ARG A 29 10.80 -1.09 -17.35
C ARG A 29 10.57 -0.92 -18.85
N GLU A 30 10.83 -1.95 -19.65
CA GLU A 30 10.62 -1.92 -21.10
C GLU A 30 9.11 -1.91 -21.41
N CYS A 31 8.59 -0.71 -21.67
CA CYS A 31 7.26 -0.49 -22.24
C CYS A 31 7.44 0.02 -23.67
N SER A 32 6.75 -0.56 -24.65
CA SER A 32 6.84 -0.07 -26.02
C SER A 32 6.21 1.32 -26.15
N GLU A 33 6.75 2.14 -27.06
CA GLU A 33 6.23 3.49 -27.32
C GLU A 33 4.75 3.45 -27.73
N ASP A 34 4.35 2.41 -28.49
CA ASP A 34 2.95 2.19 -28.88
C ASP A 34 2.04 2.01 -27.66
N VAL A 35 2.45 1.22 -26.67
CA VAL A 35 1.67 0.98 -25.45
C VAL A 35 1.57 2.27 -24.62
N LEU A 36 2.67 3.01 -24.47
CA LEU A 36 2.66 4.29 -23.75
C LEU A 36 1.75 5.31 -24.45
N SER A 37 1.77 5.37 -25.78
CA SER A 37 0.91 6.28 -26.54
C SER A 37 -0.59 5.94 -26.40
N ALA A 38 -0.94 4.66 -26.38
CA ALA A 38 -2.32 4.21 -26.18
C ALA A 38 -2.82 4.55 -24.78
N TRP A 39 -1.99 4.33 -23.76
CA TRP A 39 -2.31 4.74 -22.39
C TRP A 39 -2.41 6.26 -22.25
N ALA A 40 -1.51 7.03 -22.86
CA ALA A 40 -1.54 8.49 -22.81
C ALA A 40 -2.87 9.05 -23.34
N LYS A 41 -3.35 8.53 -24.47
CA LYS A 41 -4.64 8.93 -25.05
C LYS A 41 -5.81 8.68 -24.10
N VAL A 42 -5.89 7.47 -23.52
CA VAL A 42 -6.94 7.11 -22.56
C VAL A 42 -6.86 7.97 -21.29
N MET A 43 -5.65 8.25 -20.81
CA MET A 43 -5.45 9.08 -19.62
C MET A 43 -5.80 10.56 -19.88
N GLU A 44 -5.52 11.10 -21.06
CA GLU A 44 -5.93 12.47 -21.43
C GLU A 44 -7.45 12.60 -21.47
N GLU A 45 -8.16 11.62 -22.04
CA GLU A 45 -9.61 11.57 -22.03
C GLU A 45 -10.17 11.48 -20.61
N TRP A 46 -9.57 10.63 -19.76
CA TRP A 46 -9.99 10.49 -18.37
C TRP A 46 -9.75 11.77 -17.55
N LYS A 47 -8.65 12.47 -17.81
CA LYS A 47 -8.33 13.77 -17.18
C LYS A 47 -9.30 14.87 -17.58
N ALA A 48 -9.86 14.80 -18.79
CA ALA A 48 -10.81 15.78 -19.29
C ALA A 48 -12.18 15.68 -18.58
N ASP A 49 -12.56 14.47 -18.15
CA ASP A 49 -13.78 14.22 -17.38
C ASP A 49 -13.53 13.22 -16.22
N PRO A 50 -12.90 13.67 -15.10
CA PRO A 50 -12.51 12.79 -14.00
C PRO A 50 -13.70 12.14 -13.27
N ASP A 51 -14.82 12.85 -13.21
CA ASP A 51 -16.05 12.40 -12.55
C ASP A 51 -16.96 11.58 -13.49
N GLY A 52 -16.64 11.58 -14.78
CA GLY A 52 -17.38 10.92 -15.84
C GLY A 52 -17.26 9.39 -15.87
N SER A 53 -17.75 8.82 -16.97
CA SER A 53 -17.59 7.38 -17.24
C SER A 53 -16.14 7.05 -17.59
N ARG A 54 -15.72 5.83 -17.24
CA ARG A 54 -14.40 5.32 -17.65
C ARG A 54 -14.24 5.40 -19.18
N PRO A 55 -13.10 5.87 -19.70
CA PRO A 55 -12.88 5.98 -21.13
C PRO A 55 -13.03 4.65 -21.86
N GLU A 56 -13.42 4.71 -23.13
CA GLU A 56 -13.53 3.53 -23.98
C GLU A 56 -12.15 2.88 -24.22
N GLY A 57 -12.08 1.55 -24.19
CA GLY A 57 -10.82 0.81 -24.37
C GLY A 57 -9.93 0.69 -23.12
N LEU A 58 -10.24 1.39 -22.02
CA LEU A 58 -9.51 1.26 -20.75
C LEU A 58 -9.47 -0.21 -20.26
N ALA A 59 -10.57 -0.93 -20.36
CA ALA A 59 -10.65 -2.32 -19.91
C ALA A 59 -9.70 -3.25 -20.69
N ASP A 60 -9.46 -2.98 -21.97
CA ASP A 60 -8.53 -3.74 -22.80
C ASP A 60 -7.08 -3.42 -22.45
N LEU A 61 -6.76 -2.15 -22.22
CA LEU A 61 -5.44 -1.75 -21.74
C LEU A 61 -5.14 -2.34 -20.36
N MET A 62 -6.11 -2.32 -19.44
CA MET A 62 -5.96 -2.94 -18.12
C MET A 62 -5.69 -4.44 -18.21
N ARG A 63 -6.36 -5.16 -19.12
CA ARG A 63 -6.12 -6.59 -19.35
C ARG A 63 -4.72 -6.90 -19.85
N ASN A 64 -4.11 -5.98 -20.60
CA ASN A 64 -2.72 -6.09 -21.06
C ASN A 64 -1.69 -5.62 -20.02
N GLY A 65 -2.15 -5.08 -18.90
CA GLY A 65 -1.32 -4.62 -17.79
C GLY A 65 -1.07 -3.11 -17.83
N VAL A 66 -1.05 -2.51 -16.64
CA VAL A 66 -0.71 -1.10 -16.46
C VAL A 66 0.82 -0.95 -16.42
N PRO A 67 1.41 -0.11 -17.30
CA PRO A 67 2.82 0.24 -17.26
C PRO A 67 3.20 0.79 -15.90
N ASP A 68 4.36 0.39 -15.39
CA ASP A 68 4.82 0.76 -14.04
C ASP A 68 4.77 2.27 -13.77
N ILE A 69 5.29 3.05 -14.74
CA ILE A 69 5.33 4.52 -14.71
C ILE A 69 3.93 5.15 -14.58
N LEU A 70 2.87 4.45 -15.01
CA LEU A 70 1.50 4.94 -14.99
C LEU A 70 0.65 4.38 -13.84
N ARG A 71 1.12 3.36 -13.11
CA ARG A 71 0.34 2.71 -12.04
C ARG A 71 -0.14 3.69 -10.98
N GLY A 72 0.75 4.55 -10.50
CA GLY A 72 0.39 5.56 -9.49
C GLY A 72 -0.79 6.43 -9.93
N GLU A 73 -0.77 6.90 -11.18
CA GLU A 73 -1.85 7.73 -11.71
C GLU A 73 -3.12 6.93 -11.99
N VAL A 74 -3.01 5.80 -12.70
CA VAL A 74 -4.15 4.94 -13.05
C VAL A 74 -4.88 4.44 -11.80
N TRP A 75 -4.15 4.04 -10.76
CA TRP A 75 -4.76 3.55 -9.51
C TRP A 75 -5.50 4.67 -8.75
N GLN A 76 -4.99 5.90 -8.76
CA GLN A 76 -5.70 7.05 -8.16
C GLN A 76 -7.03 7.31 -8.88
N TYR A 77 -7.04 7.30 -10.21
CA TYR A 77 -8.26 7.47 -11.01
C TYR A 77 -9.25 6.31 -10.82
N LEU A 78 -8.76 5.07 -10.70
CA LEU A 78 -9.60 3.91 -10.42
C LEU A 78 -10.24 3.97 -9.04
N ALA A 79 -9.48 4.39 -8.03
CA ALA A 79 -9.95 4.54 -6.65
C ALA A 79 -10.79 5.82 -6.45
N LYS A 80 -10.84 6.73 -7.44
CA LYS A 80 -11.51 8.04 -7.36
C LYS A 80 -11.10 8.84 -6.13
N VAL A 81 -9.80 8.79 -5.83
CA VAL A 81 -9.24 9.42 -4.63
C VAL A 81 -9.48 10.92 -4.69
N GLN A 82 -10.33 11.42 -3.78
CA GLN A 82 -10.49 12.83 -3.55
C GLN A 82 -9.69 13.19 -2.31
N ILE A 83 -8.67 14.03 -2.48
CA ILE A 83 -7.92 14.57 -1.34
C ILE A 83 -8.82 15.59 -0.65
N ASP A 84 -9.52 15.13 0.38
CA ASP A 84 -10.30 15.97 1.25
C ASP A 84 -9.35 16.69 2.23
N PRO A 85 -9.33 18.04 2.27
CA PRO A 85 -8.55 18.78 3.26
C PRO A 85 -8.90 18.39 4.71
N ASP A 86 -10.16 18.01 4.98
CA ASP A 86 -10.60 17.57 6.31
C ASP A 86 -9.96 16.22 6.68
N LEU A 87 -9.76 15.35 5.70
CA LEU A 87 -9.09 14.06 5.89
C LEU A 87 -7.58 14.24 6.13
N THR A 88 -6.95 15.21 5.46
CA THR A 88 -5.54 15.56 5.74
C THR A 88 -5.36 16.07 7.17
N GLN A 89 -6.29 16.88 7.66
CA GLN A 89 -6.30 17.33 9.04
C GLN A 89 -6.55 16.16 10.00
N THR A 90 -7.52 15.30 9.68
CA THR A 90 -7.84 14.11 10.46
C THR A 90 -6.64 13.20 10.58
N TYR A 91 -5.94 12.91 9.48
CA TYR A 91 -4.71 12.13 9.46
C TYR A 91 -3.70 12.65 10.50
N ARG A 92 -3.40 13.95 10.49
CA ARG A 92 -2.48 14.57 11.46
C ARG A 92 -2.94 14.42 12.91
N LEU A 93 -4.25 14.51 13.17
CA LEU A 93 -4.81 14.32 14.51
C LEU A 93 -4.69 12.87 14.97
N LEU A 94 -4.90 11.90 14.08
CA LEU A 94 -4.82 10.48 14.39
C LEU A 94 -3.39 10.02 14.72
N LEU A 95 -2.38 10.62 14.10
CA LEU A 95 -0.97 10.30 14.42
C LEU A 95 -0.61 10.57 15.90
N GLY A 96 -1.28 11.54 16.53
CA GLY A 96 -1.07 11.89 17.94
C GLY A 96 -1.86 11.03 18.94
N LYS A 97 -2.75 10.15 18.49
CA LYS A 97 -3.54 9.27 19.37
C LYS A 97 -2.79 7.97 19.70
N GLU A 98 -3.18 7.33 20.79
CA GLU A 98 -2.73 5.96 21.11
C GLU A 98 -3.41 4.95 20.18
N CYS A 99 -2.65 3.95 19.72
CA CYS A 99 -3.13 2.92 18.81
C CYS A 99 -3.16 1.55 19.50
N PRO A 100 -4.34 0.93 19.70
CA PRO A 100 -4.44 -0.42 20.29
C PRO A 100 -3.72 -1.50 19.48
N SER A 101 -3.62 -1.31 18.16
CA SER A 101 -3.08 -2.28 17.21
C SER A 101 -1.58 -2.08 16.92
N GLU A 102 -0.89 -1.23 17.68
CA GLU A 102 0.51 -0.86 17.46
C GLU A 102 1.46 -2.07 17.37
N GLN A 103 1.33 -3.05 18.27
CA GLN A 103 2.19 -4.23 18.27
C GLN A 103 2.01 -5.08 17.00
N VAL A 104 0.78 -5.20 16.52
CA VAL A 104 0.46 -5.95 15.30
C VAL A 104 1.02 -5.24 14.07
N ILE A 105 0.87 -3.92 14.02
CA ILE A 105 1.40 -3.07 12.95
C ILE A 105 2.93 -3.19 12.87
N LEU A 106 3.65 -3.07 13.98
CA LEU A 106 5.11 -3.14 14.00
C LEU A 106 5.64 -4.50 13.54
N ARG A 107 5.00 -5.59 13.99
CA ARG A 107 5.34 -6.96 13.53
C ARG A 107 5.16 -7.08 12.02
N ASP A 108 4.07 -6.57 11.48
CA ASP A 108 3.77 -6.65 10.06
C ASP A 108 4.74 -5.82 9.21
N ILE A 109 5.14 -4.63 9.69
CA ILE A 109 6.14 -3.78 9.02
C ILE A 109 7.49 -4.49 8.90
N HIS A 110 7.97 -5.16 9.96
CA HIS A 110 9.27 -5.86 9.91
C HIS A 110 9.35 -6.96 8.84
N ARG A 111 8.21 -7.54 8.45
CA ARG A 111 8.13 -8.55 7.38
C ARG A 111 7.63 -8.00 6.04
N THR A 112 7.35 -6.69 5.94
CA THR A 112 6.84 -6.06 4.72
C THR A 112 8.00 -5.60 3.82
N PHE A 113 8.17 -6.29 2.70
CA PHE A 113 9.23 -6.01 1.71
C PHE A 113 10.63 -5.77 2.31
N PRO A 114 11.14 -6.67 3.18
CA PRO A 114 12.36 -6.43 3.97
C PRO A 114 13.64 -6.30 3.12
N ALA A 115 13.62 -6.84 1.90
CA ALA A 115 14.72 -6.75 0.94
C ALA A 115 14.64 -5.53 0.00
N HIS A 116 13.58 -4.73 0.07
CA HIS A 116 13.40 -3.57 -0.80
C HIS A 116 14.20 -2.37 -0.27
N GLU A 117 14.91 -1.66 -1.16
CA GLU A 117 15.83 -0.56 -0.80
C GLU A 117 15.18 0.51 0.09
N TYR A 118 13.89 0.80 -0.11
CA TYR A 118 13.14 1.79 0.67
C TYR A 118 12.68 1.31 2.05
N PHE A 119 12.55 0.00 2.28
CA PHE A 119 12.00 -0.58 3.51
C PHE A 119 13.02 -1.40 4.33
N LYS A 120 14.22 -1.63 3.79
CA LYS A 120 15.27 -2.46 4.41
C LYS A 120 15.85 -1.89 5.71
N GLU A 121 15.81 -0.56 5.88
CA GLU A 121 16.38 0.09 7.05
C GLU A 121 15.37 0.09 8.21
N ALA A 122 15.73 -0.57 9.30
CA ALA A 122 14.93 -0.61 10.51
C ALA A 122 14.80 0.81 11.11
N GLY A 123 13.58 1.32 11.19
CA GLY A 123 13.33 2.71 11.60
C GLY A 123 13.72 3.77 10.57
N GLY A 124 13.98 3.40 9.32
CA GLY A 124 14.14 4.35 8.22
C GLY A 124 12.81 4.94 7.75
N ASP A 125 12.87 5.96 6.91
CA ASP A 125 11.72 6.76 6.45
C ASP A 125 10.58 5.88 5.90
N GLY A 126 10.90 4.85 5.09
CA GLY A 126 9.89 3.98 4.51
C GLY A 126 9.12 3.16 5.55
N GLN A 127 9.79 2.65 6.59
CA GLN A 127 9.12 1.94 7.69
C GLN A 127 8.30 2.90 8.56
N GLU A 128 8.81 4.13 8.78
CA GLU A 128 8.09 5.15 9.53
C GLU A 128 6.81 5.57 8.81
N SER A 129 6.87 5.82 7.49
CA SER A 129 5.67 6.12 6.70
C SER A 129 4.66 4.97 6.72
N LEU A 130 5.10 3.70 6.63
CA LEU A 130 4.19 2.55 6.77
C LEU A 130 3.52 2.49 8.13
N TYR A 131 4.26 2.79 9.20
CA TYR A 131 3.72 2.86 10.54
C TYR A 131 2.67 3.96 10.66
N ARG A 132 2.98 5.18 10.19
CA ARG A 132 2.05 6.31 10.23
C ARG A 132 0.77 6.05 9.44
N ILE A 133 0.87 5.52 8.22
CA ILE A 133 -0.27 5.12 7.37
C ILE A 133 -1.12 4.06 8.07
N SER A 134 -0.49 2.96 8.51
CA SER A 134 -1.19 1.84 9.15
C SER A 134 -1.87 2.26 10.44
N LYS A 135 -1.20 3.07 11.25
CA LYS A 135 -1.73 3.65 12.49
C LYS A 135 -2.93 4.54 12.20
N ALA A 136 -2.79 5.49 11.28
CA ALA A 136 -3.86 6.41 10.94
C ALA A 136 -5.09 5.68 10.40
N TYR A 137 -4.90 4.70 9.52
CA TYR A 137 -6.01 3.88 9.02
C TYR A 137 -6.69 3.09 10.16
N SER A 138 -5.93 2.43 11.04
CA SER A 138 -6.48 1.64 12.14
C SER A 138 -7.30 2.44 13.16
N LEU A 139 -7.04 3.75 13.25
CA LEU A 139 -7.74 4.69 14.12
C LEU A 139 -8.84 5.48 13.39
N TYR A 140 -8.83 5.45 12.05
CA TYR A 140 -9.85 6.06 11.22
C TYR A 140 -11.07 5.14 11.14
N ASP A 141 -10.83 3.86 10.86
CA ASP A 141 -11.86 2.82 10.88
C ASP A 141 -11.72 1.99 12.17
N GLU A 142 -12.35 2.46 13.24
CA GLU A 142 -12.32 1.78 14.54
C GLU A 142 -13.08 0.44 14.54
N GLU A 143 -13.98 0.20 13.57
CA GLU A 143 -14.77 -1.03 13.48
C GLU A 143 -13.93 -2.17 12.90
N VAL A 144 -13.20 -1.91 11.81
CA VAL A 144 -12.29 -2.88 11.18
C VAL A 144 -10.94 -2.93 11.89
N SER A 145 -10.45 -1.76 12.34
CA SER A 145 -9.10 -1.55 12.85
C SER A 145 -8.02 -2.07 11.88
N TYR A 146 -6.85 -2.44 12.39
CA TYR A 146 -5.76 -2.98 11.58
C TYR A 146 -5.97 -4.46 11.24
N CYS A 147 -6.16 -4.77 9.97
CA CYS A 147 -6.12 -6.14 9.46
C CYS A 147 -4.69 -6.59 9.18
N GLN A 148 -4.33 -7.80 9.61
CA GLN A 148 -3.02 -8.40 9.35
C GLN A 148 -2.76 -8.46 7.83
N GLY A 149 -1.57 -8.01 7.42
CA GLY A 149 -1.16 -7.93 6.02
C GLY A 149 -1.47 -6.61 5.33
N LEU A 150 -2.20 -5.67 5.98
CA LEU A 150 -2.48 -4.36 5.42
C LEU A 150 -1.20 -3.57 5.09
N SER A 151 -0.12 -3.79 5.83
CA SER A 151 1.18 -3.18 5.58
C SER A 151 1.71 -3.44 4.16
N PHE A 152 1.47 -4.63 3.59
CA PHE A 152 1.89 -4.95 2.22
C PHE A 152 1.12 -4.14 1.18
N LEU A 153 -0.19 -3.92 1.40
CA LEU A 153 -1.00 -3.06 0.55
C LEU A 153 -0.53 -1.61 0.64
N ALA A 154 -0.36 -1.10 1.88
CA ALA A 154 0.14 0.24 2.13
C ALA A 154 1.53 0.46 1.49
N ALA A 155 2.42 -0.53 1.59
CA ALA A 155 3.75 -0.47 0.98
C ALA A 155 3.71 -0.50 -0.54
N ALA A 156 2.88 -1.35 -1.13
CA ALA A 156 2.70 -1.38 -2.58
C ALA A 156 2.18 -0.03 -3.10
N LEU A 157 1.21 0.58 -2.41
CA LEU A 157 0.70 1.90 -2.76
C LEU A 157 1.77 2.98 -2.58
N LEU A 158 2.49 2.97 -1.45
CA LEU A 158 3.53 3.96 -1.14
C LEU A 158 4.64 3.97 -2.20
N LEU A 159 5.08 2.80 -2.69
CA LEU A 159 6.08 2.71 -3.76
C LEU A 159 5.62 3.37 -5.07
N HIS A 160 4.34 3.22 -5.44
CA HIS A 160 3.82 3.74 -6.71
C HIS A 160 3.32 5.19 -6.61
N VAL A 161 2.82 5.62 -5.45
CA VAL A 161 2.40 7.01 -5.19
C VAL A 161 3.61 7.91 -4.99
N CYS A 162 4.66 7.44 -4.29
CA CYS A 162 5.89 8.22 -4.05
C CYS A 162 6.77 8.36 -5.30
N CYS A 163 6.66 7.47 -6.29
CA CYS A 163 7.36 7.62 -7.58
C CYS A 163 6.95 8.92 -8.34
N ARG A 164 5.91 9.64 -7.89
CA ARG A 164 5.46 10.94 -8.40
C ARG A 164 6.25 12.16 -7.87
N LEU A 165 7.33 11.97 -7.10
CA LEU A 165 8.14 13.04 -6.47
C LEU A 165 8.79 14.05 -7.44
N SER A 166 8.63 13.93 -8.76
CA SER A 166 8.96 15.00 -9.70
C SER A 166 8.03 16.22 -9.62
N TYR A 167 6.87 16.12 -8.96
CA TYR A 167 5.97 17.24 -8.64
C TYR A 167 5.50 17.17 -7.17
N LEU A 168 6.38 17.57 -6.24
CA LEU A 168 6.26 17.56 -4.77
C LEU A 168 4.85 17.79 -4.18
N PRO A 169 4.18 16.75 -3.67
CA PRO A 169 3.39 16.85 -2.46
C PRO A 169 4.32 16.63 -1.25
N ASN A 170 4.01 17.23 -0.10
CA ASN A 170 4.76 16.94 1.13
C ASN A 170 4.60 15.46 1.51
N GLU A 171 5.55 14.84 2.20
CA GLU A 171 5.52 13.42 2.65
C GLU A 171 4.17 13.05 3.30
N SER A 172 3.65 13.93 4.17
CA SER A 172 2.34 13.81 4.82
C SER A 172 1.15 13.73 3.84
N GLN A 173 1.26 14.32 2.66
CA GLN A 173 0.21 14.28 1.65
C GLN A 173 0.22 12.96 0.88
N ALA A 174 1.41 12.41 0.57
CA ALA A 174 1.51 11.07 -0.01
C ALA A 174 0.96 10.00 0.95
N GLU A 175 1.28 10.10 2.25
CA GLU A 175 0.72 9.21 3.27
C GLU A 175 -0.81 9.34 3.36
N THR A 176 -1.34 10.57 3.32
CA THR A 176 -2.79 10.80 3.33
C THR A 176 -3.45 10.20 2.08
N GLU A 177 -2.86 10.38 0.89
CA GLU A 177 -3.35 9.79 -0.37
C GLU A 177 -3.41 8.25 -0.29
N VAL A 178 -2.41 7.62 0.31
CA VAL A 178 -2.42 6.15 0.52
C VAL A 178 -3.55 5.75 1.45
N VAL A 179 -3.77 6.48 2.56
CA VAL A 179 -4.90 6.22 3.46
C VAL A 179 -6.24 6.38 2.73
N CYS A 180 -6.41 7.42 1.91
CA CYS A 180 -7.62 7.59 1.09
C CYS A 180 -7.83 6.41 0.15
N CYS A 181 -6.78 5.99 -0.58
CA CYS A 181 -6.86 4.84 -1.48
C CYS A 181 -7.35 3.58 -0.75
N ILE A 182 -6.84 3.32 0.46
CA ILE A 182 -7.23 2.15 1.25
C ILE A 182 -8.69 2.27 1.70
N VAL A 183 -9.12 3.43 2.21
CA VAL A 183 -10.50 3.64 2.69
C VAL A 183 -11.51 3.56 1.56
N ASP A 184 -11.22 4.18 0.42
CA ASP A 184 -12.15 4.23 -0.71
C ASP A 184 -12.26 2.88 -1.42
N THR A 185 -11.18 2.08 -1.45
CA THR A 185 -11.23 0.71 -2.02
C THR A 185 -12.01 -0.28 -1.16
N GLN A 186 -12.16 -0.04 0.15
CA GLN A 186 -12.95 -0.90 1.03
C GLN A 186 -14.45 -0.56 1.07
N LYS A 187 -14.84 0.60 0.54
CA LYS A 187 -16.26 1.01 0.42
C LYS A 187 -16.94 0.56 -0.87
N ILE A 188 -16.21 -0.11 -1.77
CA ILE A 188 -16.69 -0.68 -3.05
C ILE A 188 -17.16 -2.11 -2.82
#